data_AF-A0A517PCT4-F1
#
_entry.id   AF-A0A517PCT4-F1
#
_cell.length_a   1.000
_cell.length_b   1.000
_cell.length_c   1.000
_cell.angle_alpha   90.00
_cell.angle_beta   90.00
_cell.angle_gamma   90.00
#
_symmetry.space_group_name_H-M   'P 1'
#
loop_
_entity.id
_entity.type
_entity.pdbx_description
1 polymer ?
#
loop_
_entity_poly.entity_id
_entity_poly.type
_entity_poly.pdbx_seq_one_letter_code
_entity_poly.pdbx_strand_id
1 'polypeptide(L)'
;MVRNWNNSSTFSDSIMADQTSFPVIICPVQCFDRTRENPFPLYVKWYWIDPDRLSVSKRQELREVLVAGNRSPHSPKGFDEVVVTVSSASLPSGRTLLRFREHFQEVPQNDRESFMSANSAASRGANIGGIDPDYTEDEQGRPISMYEMIQHVSGQEFPIIMGDPGSVLRLGPTPAVNTKKWNVKRANCIAQFLEVVERIQESDWRRSPHTATWTASRHGGDTTVQETAFPTDHQSQAVLAYFRQLHAKDKLFAKACETYLEHVGDQRKRVWVHHEKEQFVALVDSPPAPYDAGGATRRQVLQMYMYGAGLLHSSADYGDDKRLSQLIEERGHAYALTVLNSCLMDFLRCAAKVYPVIRQDYEHWVSTQGLTPPTRQSIKDLFRNISTPPCNGGEPST
;
A
#
# COMPACT_ATOMS: atom_id res chain seq x y z
N MET A 1 -6.00 -34.67 13.48
CA MET A 1 -6.86 -34.06 14.52
C MET A 1 -6.54 -32.57 14.59
N VAL A 2 -7.33 -31.74 13.91
CA VAL A 2 -7.17 -30.28 13.90
C VAL A 2 -8.08 -29.73 15.00
N ARG A 3 -7.50 -29.27 16.12
CA ARG A 3 -8.27 -28.56 17.16
C ARG A 3 -8.35 -27.09 16.75
N ASN A 4 -9.55 -26.65 16.38
CA ASN A 4 -9.87 -25.24 16.14
C ASN A 4 -9.82 -24.49 17.48
N TRP A 5 -8.92 -23.51 17.59
CA TRP A 5 -8.89 -22.54 18.68
C TRP A 5 -9.68 -21.30 18.24
N ASN A 6 -10.99 -21.31 18.45
CA ASN A 6 -11.85 -20.12 18.39
C ASN A 6 -12.04 -19.60 19.82
N ASN A 7 -11.16 -18.71 20.27
CA ASN A 7 -11.39 -17.89 21.47
C ASN A 7 -11.55 -16.43 21.02
N SER A 8 -12.77 -16.04 20.69
CA SER A 8 -13.12 -14.66 20.31
C SER A 8 -14.36 -14.13 21.04
N SER A 9 -14.77 -14.73 22.16
CA SER A 9 -15.80 -14.14 23.03
C SER A 9 -15.20 -13.65 24.35
N THR A 10 -15.58 -12.43 24.77
CA THR A 10 -15.27 -11.74 26.05
C THR A 10 -13.97 -10.93 26.18
N PHE A 11 -13.45 -10.36 25.09
CA PHE A 11 -12.18 -9.61 25.11
C PHE A 11 -12.27 -8.16 25.66
N SER A 12 -13.34 -7.39 25.39
CA SER A 12 -13.40 -5.96 25.77
C SER A 12 -13.70 -5.71 27.25
N ASP A 13 -14.58 -6.53 27.84
CA ASP A 13 -15.13 -6.23 29.17
C ASP A 13 -14.28 -6.83 30.32
N SER A 14 -13.41 -7.79 29.99
CA SER A 14 -12.53 -8.49 30.94
C SER A 14 -11.21 -7.74 31.22
N ILE A 15 -10.76 -6.85 30.33
CA ILE A 15 -9.49 -6.11 30.47
C ILE A 15 -9.63 -4.89 31.40
N MET A 16 -10.85 -4.37 31.59
CA MET A 16 -11.09 -3.13 32.32
C MET A 16 -11.49 -3.35 33.79
N ALA A 17 -11.93 -4.55 34.17
CA ALA A 17 -12.40 -4.86 35.52
C ALA A 17 -11.51 -5.94 36.16
N ASP A 18 -10.50 -5.48 36.91
CA ASP A 18 -9.80 -6.26 37.95
C ASP A 18 -8.76 -7.32 37.53
N GLN A 19 -7.91 -7.04 36.52
CA GLN A 19 -6.76 -7.90 36.19
C GLN A 19 -5.42 -7.29 36.60
N THR A 20 -4.92 -7.69 37.77
CA THR A 20 -3.54 -7.38 38.23
C THR A 20 -2.45 -8.05 37.39
N SER A 21 -2.78 -9.05 36.56
CA SER A 21 -1.80 -9.78 35.73
C SER A 21 -1.90 -9.39 34.26
N PHE A 22 -0.84 -8.75 33.76
CA PHE A 22 -0.70 -8.45 32.33
C PHE A 22 -0.39 -9.75 31.57
N PRO A 23 -1.01 -10.00 30.40
CA PRO A 23 -0.76 -11.22 29.63
C PRO A 23 0.68 -11.27 29.10
N VAL A 24 1.27 -12.46 29.03
CA VAL A 24 2.55 -12.66 28.33
C VAL A 24 2.32 -12.40 26.84
N ILE A 25 3.19 -11.60 26.22
CA ILE A 25 3.13 -11.36 24.78
C ILE A 25 4.16 -12.24 24.13
N ILE A 26 3.76 -13.04 23.16
CA ILE A 26 4.65 -13.84 22.32
C ILE A 26 4.69 -13.23 20.92
N CYS A 27 5.89 -13.11 20.36
CA CYS A 27 6.12 -12.47 19.07
C CYS A 27 6.96 -13.39 18.16
N PRO A 28 6.46 -13.75 16.97
CA PRO A 28 7.29 -14.39 15.96
C PRO A 28 8.17 -13.34 15.26
N VAL A 29 9.47 -13.62 15.17
CA VAL A 29 10.42 -12.83 14.38
C VAL A 29 11.03 -13.73 13.31
N GLN A 30 11.01 -13.27 12.06
CA GLN A 30 11.71 -13.97 10.98
C GLN A 30 13.22 -13.73 11.11
N CYS A 31 13.99 -14.80 10.94
CA CYS A 31 15.44 -14.77 11.06
C CYS A 31 16.09 -15.30 9.77
N PHE A 32 17.07 -14.55 9.28
CA PHE A 32 17.92 -14.86 8.17
C PHE A 32 19.31 -15.20 8.69
N ASP A 33 19.73 -16.46 8.54
CA ASP A 33 21.03 -16.91 9.02
C ASP A 33 22.01 -17.03 7.86
N ARG A 34 22.98 -16.10 7.84
CA ARG A 34 24.01 -16.01 6.79
C ARG A 34 24.97 -17.19 6.79
N THR A 35 25.05 -17.93 7.90
CA THR A 35 25.99 -19.04 8.07
C THR A 35 25.48 -20.35 7.47
N ARG A 36 24.18 -20.43 7.15
CA ARG A 36 23.58 -21.59 6.50
C ARG A 36 23.93 -21.62 5.02
N GLU A 37 24.20 -22.82 4.49
CA GLU A 37 24.42 -23.04 3.05
C GLU A 37 23.23 -22.56 2.21
N ASN A 38 22.00 -22.77 2.71
CA ASN A 38 20.78 -22.20 2.16
C ASN A 38 20.05 -21.38 3.24
N PRO A 39 20.20 -20.04 3.25
CA PRO A 39 19.55 -19.15 4.22
C PRO A 39 18.02 -19.08 4.08
N PHE A 40 17.45 -19.59 2.99
CA PHE A 40 16.01 -19.62 2.74
C PHE A 40 15.43 -21.04 2.81
N PRO A 41 14.16 -21.21 3.24
CA PRO A 41 13.25 -20.17 3.74
C PRO A 41 13.72 -19.61 5.09
N LEU A 42 13.26 -18.39 5.40
CA LEU A 42 13.49 -17.76 6.71
C LEU A 42 12.91 -18.67 7.80
N TYR A 43 13.64 -18.83 8.90
CA TYR A 43 13.14 -19.54 10.06
C TYR A 43 12.57 -18.55 11.07
N VAL A 44 11.68 -19.01 11.95
CA VAL A 44 11.04 -18.14 12.95
C VAL A 44 11.67 -18.41 14.30
N LYS A 45 12.16 -17.35 14.96
CA LYS A 45 12.44 -17.35 16.40
C LYS A 45 11.25 -16.75 17.14
N TRP A 46 10.84 -17.42 18.20
CA TRP A 46 9.78 -16.97 19.09
C TRP A 46 10.41 -16.19 20.24
N TYR A 47 9.92 -14.98 20.43
CA TYR A 47 10.28 -14.13 21.55
C TYR A 47 9.07 -13.91 22.44
N TRP A 48 9.31 -13.56 23.70
CA TRP A 48 8.27 -13.13 24.60
C TRP A 48 8.69 -11.90 25.41
N ILE A 49 7.70 -11.13 25.85
CA ILE A 49 7.89 -9.97 26.71
C ILE A 49 7.28 -10.30 28.07
N ASP A 50 8.08 -10.20 29.12
CA ASP A 50 7.62 -10.30 30.52
C ASP A 50 7.17 -8.92 31.00
N PRO A 51 5.86 -8.65 31.13
CA PRO A 51 5.39 -7.34 31.52
C PRO A 51 5.86 -6.95 32.92
N ASP A 52 6.09 -7.93 33.81
CA ASP A 52 6.51 -7.67 35.19
C ASP A 52 7.93 -7.14 35.27
N ARG A 53 8.74 -7.36 34.23
CA ARG A 53 10.10 -6.82 34.11
C ARG A 53 10.12 -5.42 33.50
N LEU A 54 8.99 -4.93 33.00
CA LEU A 54 8.89 -3.60 32.42
C LEU A 54 8.61 -2.55 33.51
N SER A 55 9.18 -1.36 33.31
CA SER A 55 8.82 -0.19 34.11
C SER A 55 7.32 0.11 33.99
N VAL A 56 6.75 0.81 34.98
CA VAL A 56 5.30 1.16 34.96
C VAL A 56 4.93 1.93 33.68
N SER A 57 5.79 2.87 33.27
CA SER A 57 5.60 3.63 32.03
C SER A 57 5.62 2.72 30.79
N LYS A 58 6.58 1.79 30.69
CA LYS A 58 6.66 0.84 29.57
C LYS A 58 5.49 -0.14 29.52
N ARG A 59 4.99 -0.59 30.67
CA ARG A 59 3.77 -1.41 30.75
C ARG A 59 2.55 -0.67 30.21
N GLN A 60 2.43 0.63 30.53
CA GLN A 60 1.33 1.45 30.04
C GLN A 60 1.43 1.69 28.53
N GLU A 61 2.61 2.02 28.02
CA GLU A 61 2.86 2.11 26.57
C GLU A 61 2.51 0.78 25.87
N LEU A 62 2.94 -0.36 26.43
CA LEU A 62 2.64 -1.68 25.88
C LEU A 62 1.14 -1.96 25.85
N ARG A 63 0.42 -1.57 26.91
CA ARG A 63 -1.05 -1.66 26.96
C ARG A 63 -1.69 -0.85 25.84
N GLU A 64 -1.24 0.37 25.64
CA GLU A 64 -1.76 1.25 24.57
C GLU A 64 -1.52 0.66 23.19
N VAL A 65 -0.36 0.04 22.95
CA VAL A 65 -0.07 -0.68 21.70
C VAL A 65 -1.03 -1.84 21.49
N LEU A 66 -1.27 -2.65 22.53
CA LEU A 66 -2.18 -3.79 22.46
C LEU A 66 -3.64 -3.34 22.27
N VAL A 67 -4.08 -2.27 22.92
CA VAL A 67 -5.43 -1.72 22.76
C VAL A 67 -5.61 -1.08 21.39
N ALA A 68 -4.63 -0.30 20.91
CA ALA A 68 -4.67 0.34 19.60
C ALA A 68 -4.63 -0.67 18.44
N GLY A 69 -4.00 -1.84 18.64
CA GLY A 69 -4.04 -2.95 17.69
C GLY A 69 -5.41 -3.64 17.62
N ASN A 70 -6.20 -3.55 18.70
CA ASN A 70 -7.55 -4.10 18.80
C ASN A 70 -8.62 -3.05 18.41
N ARG A 71 -8.50 -2.43 17.23
CA ARG A 71 -9.58 -1.59 16.71
C ARG A 71 -10.82 -2.46 16.50
N SER A 72 -11.92 -2.00 17.09
CA SER A 72 -13.22 -2.65 17.32
C SER A 72 -13.52 -3.85 16.43
N PRO A 73 -13.78 -5.03 17.02
CA PRO A 73 -14.27 -6.18 16.26
C PRO A 73 -15.68 -5.83 15.81
N HIS A 74 -15.88 -5.64 14.50
CA HIS A 74 -17.18 -6.01 13.94
C HIS A 74 -17.34 -7.50 14.27
N SER A 75 -18.11 -7.78 15.30
CA SER A 75 -18.36 -9.14 15.75
C SER A 75 -19.45 -9.72 14.84
N PRO A 76 -19.29 -10.95 14.33
CA PRO A 76 -20.35 -11.62 13.61
C PRO A 76 -21.63 -11.63 14.48
N LYS A 77 -22.79 -11.32 13.88
CA LYS A 77 -24.06 -11.26 14.62
C LYS A 77 -24.65 -12.65 14.84
N GLY A 78 -24.18 -13.66 14.09
CA GLY A 78 -24.55 -15.06 14.22
C GLY A 78 -23.37 -16.03 14.18
N PHE A 79 -23.60 -17.29 14.55
CA PHE A 79 -22.59 -18.34 14.62
C PHE A 79 -22.02 -18.75 13.24
N ASP A 80 -22.74 -18.46 12.16
CA ASP A 80 -22.41 -18.87 10.78
C ASP A 80 -21.88 -17.74 9.89
N GLU A 81 -21.64 -16.56 10.46
CA GLU A 81 -21.13 -15.39 9.75
C GLU A 81 -19.62 -15.22 9.96
N VAL A 82 -18.93 -14.82 8.89
CA VAL A 82 -17.56 -14.31 8.95
C VAL A 82 -17.62 -12.84 8.53
N VAL A 83 -17.21 -11.95 9.41
CA VAL A 83 -17.02 -10.54 9.08
C VAL A 83 -15.58 -10.32 8.67
N VAL A 84 -15.37 -9.78 7.48
CA VAL A 84 -14.05 -9.39 6.97
C VAL A 84 -14.07 -7.90 6.75
N THR A 85 -13.18 -7.16 7.42
CA THR A 85 -12.96 -5.74 7.17
C THR A 85 -11.61 -5.58 6.50
N VAL A 86 -11.59 -5.06 5.28
CA VAL A 86 -10.34 -4.66 4.62
C VAL A 86 -10.23 -3.15 4.73
N SER A 87 -9.20 -2.73 5.44
CA SER A 87 -8.77 -1.34 5.48
C SER A 87 -7.44 -1.23 4.76
N SER A 88 -7.31 -0.21 3.91
CA SER A 88 -6.05 0.12 3.25
C SER A 88 -5.12 0.98 4.12
N ALA A 89 -5.49 1.28 5.36
CA ALA A 89 -4.63 1.96 6.32
C ALA A 89 -3.60 0.98 6.91
N SER A 90 -2.32 1.35 6.89
CA SER A 90 -1.23 0.56 7.49
C SER A 90 -1.50 0.27 8.97
N LEU A 91 -1.51 -1.01 9.35
CA LEU A 91 -1.69 -1.42 10.75
C LEU A 91 -0.51 -0.89 11.59
N PRO A 92 -0.75 -0.02 12.59
CA PRO A 92 0.32 0.58 13.40
C PRO A 92 1.01 -0.39 14.37
N SER A 93 0.45 -1.59 14.60
CA SER A 93 0.81 -2.42 15.75
C SER A 93 2.19 -3.07 15.66
N GLY A 94 2.58 -3.59 14.49
CA GLY A 94 3.80 -4.39 14.34
C GLY A 94 5.09 -3.62 14.63
N ARG A 95 5.25 -2.43 14.04
CA ARG A 95 6.43 -1.58 14.30
C ARG A 95 6.46 -0.99 15.71
N THR A 96 5.29 -0.81 16.32
CA THR A 96 5.24 -0.22 17.66
C THR A 96 5.68 -1.22 18.72
N LEU A 97 5.42 -2.52 18.54
CA LEU A 97 5.95 -3.57 19.41
C LEU A 97 7.49 -3.68 19.35
N LEU A 98 8.11 -3.37 18.20
CA LEU A 98 9.57 -3.36 18.07
C LEU A 98 10.27 -2.30 18.95
N ARG A 99 9.54 -1.29 19.47
CA ARG A 99 10.09 -0.36 20.47
C ARG A 99 10.46 -1.04 21.78
N PHE A 100 9.94 -2.25 22.02
CA PHE A 100 10.24 -3.07 23.19
C PHE A 100 11.27 -4.16 22.88
N ARG A 101 11.96 -4.11 21.72
CA ARG A 101 12.87 -5.18 21.27
C ARG A 101 13.97 -5.53 22.28
N GLU A 102 14.43 -4.56 23.06
CA GLU A 102 15.41 -4.77 24.14
C GLU A 102 14.87 -5.64 25.30
N HIS A 103 13.55 -5.74 25.44
CA HIS A 103 12.88 -6.54 26.46
C HIS A 103 12.44 -7.92 25.95
N PHE A 104 12.71 -8.24 24.67
CA PHE A 104 12.38 -9.53 24.10
C PHE A 104 13.31 -10.59 24.68
N GLN A 105 12.72 -11.65 25.21
CA GLN A 105 13.42 -12.84 25.67
C GLN A 105 13.11 -13.98 24.70
N GLU A 106 14.14 -14.70 24.26
CA GLU A 106 13.93 -15.86 23.39
C GLU A 106 13.15 -16.94 24.16
N VAL A 107 12.16 -17.55 23.51
CA VAL A 107 11.45 -18.71 24.05
C VAL A 107 12.43 -19.87 24.13
N PRO A 108 12.59 -20.53 25.30
CA PRO A 108 13.54 -21.63 25.47
C PRO A 108 13.35 -22.72 24.40
N GLN A 109 14.45 -23.15 23.79
CA GLN A 109 14.47 -24.17 22.71
C GLN A 109 13.61 -23.81 21.49
N ASN A 110 13.14 -22.56 21.40
CA ASN A 110 12.14 -22.12 20.43
C ASN A 110 10.83 -22.95 20.48
N ASP A 111 10.56 -23.63 21.60
CA ASP A 111 9.38 -24.48 21.80
C ASP A 111 8.21 -23.66 22.33
N ARG A 112 7.51 -23.02 21.38
CA ARG A 112 6.33 -22.19 21.66
C ARG A 112 5.24 -22.96 22.39
N GLU A 113 4.97 -24.21 22.02
CA GLU A 113 3.81 -24.96 22.55
C GLU A 113 4.01 -25.32 24.01
N SER A 114 5.19 -25.82 24.36
CA SER A 114 5.54 -26.09 25.75
C SER A 114 5.57 -24.80 26.58
N PHE A 115 6.15 -23.72 26.04
CA PHE A 115 6.19 -22.42 26.73
C PHE A 115 4.80 -21.85 27.01
N MET A 116 3.90 -21.90 26.02
CA MET A 116 2.51 -21.47 26.16
C MET A 116 1.76 -22.31 27.19
N SER A 117 1.94 -23.63 27.18
CA SER A 117 1.30 -24.55 28.11
C SER A 117 1.73 -24.29 29.56
N ALA A 118 3.04 -24.06 29.78
CA ALA A 118 3.58 -23.75 31.09
C ALA A 118 3.09 -22.39 31.64
N ASN A 119 3.00 -21.35 30.80
CA ASN A 119 2.54 -20.02 31.23
C ASN A 119 1.02 -19.93 31.39
N SER A 120 0.26 -20.67 30.59
CA SER A 120 -1.20 -20.76 30.73
C SER A 120 -1.61 -21.43 32.05
N ALA A 121 -0.84 -22.42 32.50
CA ALA A 121 -1.02 -23.06 33.80
C ALA A 121 -0.74 -22.10 34.98
N ALA A 122 0.07 -21.05 34.76
CA ALA A 122 0.36 -20.00 35.74
C ALA A 122 -0.64 -18.83 35.72
N SER A 123 -1.82 -19.01 35.11
CA SER A 123 -2.89 -18.00 34.98
C SER A 123 -2.52 -16.71 34.24
N ARG A 124 -1.37 -16.67 33.55
CA ARG A 124 -1.03 -15.57 32.65
C ARG A 124 -1.59 -15.91 31.28
N GLY A 125 -2.63 -15.20 30.84
CA GLY A 125 -3.07 -15.26 29.44
C GLY A 125 -1.89 -14.96 28.52
N ALA A 126 -1.87 -15.55 27.32
CA ALA A 126 -0.81 -15.31 26.35
C ALA A 126 -1.38 -14.78 25.03
N ASN A 127 -0.83 -13.66 24.57
CA ASN A 127 -1.24 -12.98 23.35
C ASN A 127 -0.15 -13.09 22.29
N ILE A 128 -0.54 -13.39 21.05
CA ILE A 128 0.38 -13.33 19.92
C ILE A 128 0.40 -11.90 19.39
N GLY A 129 1.48 -11.18 19.66
CA GLY A 129 1.73 -9.87 19.08
C GLY A 129 2.24 -10.02 17.65
N GLY A 130 1.47 -9.54 16.67
CA GLY A 130 1.93 -9.49 15.29
C GLY A 130 3.06 -8.46 15.15
N ILE A 131 4.26 -8.91 14.78
CA ILE A 131 5.34 -8.03 14.32
C ILE A 131 5.11 -7.70 12.84
N ASP A 132 5.66 -6.56 12.40
CA ASP A 132 5.67 -6.19 10.98
C ASP A 132 6.22 -7.36 10.15
N PRO A 133 5.45 -7.90 9.17
CA PRO A 133 5.88 -9.05 8.38
C PRO A 133 7.16 -8.78 7.57
N ASP A 134 7.50 -7.51 7.33
CA ASP A 134 8.72 -7.11 6.63
C ASP A 134 9.94 -7.00 7.56
N TYR A 135 9.76 -7.17 8.88
CA TYR A 135 10.86 -7.16 9.85
C TYR A 135 11.56 -8.52 9.94
N THR A 136 12.85 -8.53 9.63
CA THR A 136 13.72 -9.70 9.71
C THR A 136 14.97 -9.38 10.52
N GLU A 137 15.51 -10.38 11.22
CA GLU A 137 16.78 -10.29 11.95
C GLU A 137 17.85 -11.21 11.37
N ASP A 138 19.12 -10.86 11.52
CA ASP A 138 20.25 -11.75 11.26
C ASP A 138 20.42 -12.80 12.38
N GLU A 139 21.38 -13.72 12.22
CA GLU A 139 21.67 -14.73 13.23
C GLU A 139 22.16 -14.16 14.57
N GLN A 140 22.57 -12.88 14.63
CA GLN A 140 22.91 -12.17 15.85
C GLN A 140 21.75 -11.35 16.45
N GLY A 141 20.55 -11.43 15.86
CA GLY A 141 19.36 -10.70 16.33
C GLY A 141 19.35 -9.22 15.94
N ARG A 142 20.20 -8.80 14.99
CA ARG A 142 20.20 -7.42 14.47
C ARG A 142 19.24 -7.31 13.29
N PRO A 143 18.52 -6.19 13.13
CA PRO A 143 17.67 -5.99 11.96
C PRO A 143 18.47 -6.13 10.66
N ILE A 144 17.92 -6.89 9.72
CA ILE A 144 18.48 -7.05 8.37
C ILE A 144 17.38 -6.75 7.34
N SER A 145 17.71 -5.93 6.35
CA SER A 145 16.78 -5.61 5.28
C SER A 145 16.70 -6.72 4.23
N MET A 146 15.56 -6.79 3.52
CA MET A 146 15.40 -7.65 2.34
C MET A 146 16.51 -7.44 1.30
N TYR A 147 17.00 -6.21 1.17
CA TYR A 147 18.12 -5.87 0.28
C TYR A 147 19.42 -6.57 0.67
N GLU A 148 19.76 -6.54 1.95
CA GLU A 148 20.98 -7.18 2.46
C GLU A 148 20.88 -8.70 2.37
N MET A 149 19.69 -9.27 2.64
CA MET A 149 19.44 -10.70 2.48
C MET A 149 19.67 -11.16 1.04
N ILE A 150 19.06 -10.47 0.07
CA ILE A 150 19.19 -10.83 -1.34
C ILE A 150 20.61 -10.54 -1.85
N GLN A 151 21.25 -9.47 -1.39
CA GLN A 151 22.65 -9.17 -1.73
C GLN A 151 23.59 -10.28 -1.25
N HIS A 152 23.38 -10.81 -0.04
CA HIS A 152 24.15 -11.93 0.50
C HIS A 152 24.00 -13.20 -0.36
N VAL A 153 22.77 -13.56 -0.73
CA VAL A 153 22.51 -14.80 -1.49
C VAL A 153 22.88 -14.68 -2.97
N SER A 154 22.64 -13.53 -3.58
CA SER A 154 22.92 -13.32 -5.01
C SER A 154 24.38 -12.95 -5.30
N GLY A 155 25.11 -12.44 -4.30
CA GLY A 155 26.43 -11.84 -4.47
C GLY A 155 26.43 -10.53 -5.28
N GLN A 156 25.26 -10.00 -5.65
CA GLN A 156 25.14 -8.80 -6.46
C GLN A 156 25.12 -7.54 -5.59
N GLU A 157 25.96 -6.57 -5.92
CA GLU A 157 25.89 -5.24 -5.33
C GLU A 157 24.65 -4.50 -5.87
N PHE A 158 23.76 -4.07 -4.97
CA PHE A 158 22.46 -3.47 -5.28
C PHE A 158 21.55 -4.37 -6.13
N PRO A 159 21.07 -5.50 -5.58
CA PRO A 159 20.18 -6.40 -6.31
C PRO A 159 18.86 -5.70 -6.65
N ILE A 160 18.35 -5.94 -7.85
CA ILE A 160 17.02 -5.47 -8.27
C ILE A 160 15.95 -6.47 -7.85
N ILE A 161 14.94 -5.97 -7.17
CA ILE A 161 13.81 -6.76 -6.70
C ILE A 161 12.58 -6.31 -7.49
N MET A 162 11.99 -7.24 -8.25
CA MET A 162 10.82 -6.95 -9.08
C MET A 162 9.65 -6.49 -8.22
N GLY A 163 8.95 -5.44 -8.64
CA GLY A 163 7.86 -4.86 -7.86
C GLY A 163 8.28 -3.93 -6.72
N ASP A 164 9.56 -3.84 -6.38
CA ASP A 164 10.09 -2.94 -5.35
C ASP A 164 10.93 -1.79 -5.93
N PRO A 165 10.41 -0.55 -5.93
CA PRO A 165 11.14 0.60 -6.44
C PRO A 165 12.36 0.98 -5.58
N GLY A 166 12.36 0.64 -4.28
CA GLY A 166 13.48 0.95 -3.39
C GLY A 166 14.78 0.28 -3.85
N SER A 167 14.71 -0.97 -4.32
CA SER A 167 15.84 -1.70 -4.90
C SER A 167 16.50 -0.94 -6.07
N VAL A 168 15.69 -0.28 -6.89
CA VAL A 168 16.13 0.46 -8.09
C VAL A 168 16.68 1.83 -7.73
N LEU A 169 16.04 2.52 -6.79
CA LEU A 169 16.45 3.86 -6.35
C LEU A 169 17.83 3.88 -5.68
N ARG A 170 18.25 2.76 -5.07
CA ARG A 170 19.59 2.57 -4.49
C ARG A 170 20.71 2.66 -5.52
N LEU A 171 20.42 2.46 -6.81
CA LEU A 171 21.40 2.65 -7.88
C LEU A 171 21.80 4.12 -8.08
N GLY A 172 21.03 5.06 -7.54
CA GLY A 172 21.22 6.48 -7.76
C GLY A 172 20.86 6.93 -9.18
N PRO A 173 20.98 8.23 -9.48
CA PRO A 173 20.68 8.75 -10.81
C PRO A 173 21.64 8.19 -11.86
N THR A 174 21.13 7.90 -13.05
CA THR A 174 21.89 7.30 -14.15
C THR A 174 21.97 8.24 -15.35
N PRO A 175 23.09 8.25 -16.11
CA PRO A 175 23.20 9.13 -17.27
C PRO A 175 22.20 8.82 -18.38
N ALA A 176 21.77 9.85 -19.12
CA ALA A 176 20.91 9.65 -20.27
C ALA A 176 21.73 9.12 -21.45
N VAL A 177 21.17 8.14 -22.17
CA VAL A 177 21.61 7.72 -23.49
C VAL A 177 20.69 8.31 -24.56
N ASN A 178 21.10 8.23 -25.83
CA ASN A 178 20.29 8.71 -26.96
C ASN A 178 19.85 10.18 -26.84
N THR A 179 20.66 11.04 -26.22
CA THR A 179 20.33 12.46 -25.97
C THR A 179 19.98 13.24 -27.23
N LYS A 180 20.52 12.85 -28.41
CA LYS A 180 20.14 13.44 -29.71
C LYS A 180 18.66 13.27 -30.08
N LYS A 181 17.98 12.25 -29.54
CA LYS A 181 16.54 12.03 -29.74
C LYS A 181 15.70 12.75 -28.68
N TRP A 182 16.31 13.28 -27.63
CA TRP A 182 15.62 14.04 -26.60
C TRP A 182 15.07 15.35 -27.19
N ASN A 183 13.86 15.71 -26.80
CA ASN A 183 13.21 16.94 -27.24
C ASN A 183 12.10 17.35 -26.27
N VAL A 184 11.55 18.55 -26.47
CA VAL A 184 10.47 19.12 -25.64
C VAL A 184 9.27 18.20 -25.51
N LYS A 185 8.88 17.46 -26.57
CA LYS A 185 7.74 16.53 -26.52
C LYS A 185 8.00 15.39 -25.54
N ARG A 186 9.21 14.84 -25.52
CA ARG A 186 9.63 13.79 -24.57
C ARG A 186 9.69 14.31 -23.14
N ALA A 187 10.27 15.49 -22.95
CA ALA A 187 10.30 16.17 -21.66
C ALA A 187 8.89 16.42 -21.11
N ASN A 188 7.98 16.96 -21.94
CA ASN A 188 6.59 17.20 -21.57
C ASN A 188 5.83 15.89 -21.25
N CYS A 189 6.13 14.78 -21.93
CA CYS A 189 5.49 13.49 -21.66
C CYS A 189 5.86 12.96 -20.27
N ILE A 190 7.15 12.97 -19.91
CA ILE A 190 7.59 12.53 -18.59
C ILE A 190 7.08 13.50 -17.52
N ALA A 191 7.23 14.80 -17.72
CA ALA A 191 6.74 15.81 -16.77
C ALA A 191 5.23 15.68 -16.51
N GLN A 192 4.42 15.46 -17.55
CA GLN A 192 2.98 15.24 -17.39
C GLN A 192 2.68 13.97 -16.59
N PHE A 193 3.39 12.87 -16.83
CA PHE A 193 3.23 11.66 -16.04
C PHE A 193 3.54 11.89 -14.56
N LEU A 194 4.67 12.54 -14.27
CA LEU A 194 5.07 12.86 -12.89
C LEU A 194 4.03 13.76 -12.21
N GLU A 195 3.57 14.83 -12.87
CA GLU A 195 2.55 15.72 -12.34
C GLU A 195 1.23 14.98 -12.07
N VAL A 196 0.78 14.12 -12.99
CA VAL A 196 -0.46 13.34 -12.85
C VAL A 196 -0.40 12.41 -11.63
N VAL A 197 0.70 11.69 -11.43
CA VAL A 197 0.84 10.79 -10.27
C VAL A 197 0.89 11.59 -8.97
N GLU A 198 1.67 12.67 -8.92
CA GLU A 198 1.79 13.51 -7.73
C GLU A 198 0.42 14.12 -7.35
N ARG A 199 -0.34 14.61 -8.34
CA ARG A 199 -1.69 15.14 -8.13
C ARG A 199 -2.65 14.11 -7.54
N ILE A 200 -2.62 12.87 -8.02
CA ILE A 200 -3.44 11.80 -7.46
C ILE A 200 -2.98 11.49 -6.03
N GLN A 201 -1.67 11.39 -5.77
CA GLN A 201 -1.13 11.07 -4.45
C GLN A 201 -1.45 12.15 -3.39
N GLU A 202 -1.43 13.43 -3.77
CA GLU A 202 -1.72 14.56 -2.89
C GLU A 202 -3.24 14.86 -2.75
N SER A 203 -4.06 14.27 -3.61
CA SER A 203 -5.51 14.53 -3.64
C SER A 203 -6.20 14.18 -2.32
N ASP A 204 -7.30 14.86 -2.03
CA ASP A 204 -8.18 14.49 -0.92
C ASP A 204 -8.78 13.10 -1.13
N TRP A 205 -9.00 12.69 -2.39
CA TRP A 205 -9.41 11.32 -2.72
C TRP A 205 -8.46 10.31 -2.09
N ARG A 206 -7.14 10.43 -2.30
CA ARG A 206 -6.15 9.48 -1.76
C ARG A 206 -6.07 9.47 -0.24
N ARG A 207 -6.27 10.64 0.38
CA ARG A 207 -6.21 10.84 1.85
C ARG A 207 -7.50 10.42 2.57
N SER A 208 -8.62 10.35 1.85
CA SER A 208 -9.89 9.88 2.38
C SER A 208 -9.86 8.39 2.75
N PRO A 209 -10.75 7.94 3.66
CA PRO A 209 -10.92 6.52 3.96
C PRO A 209 -11.26 5.70 2.70
N HIS A 210 -10.67 4.51 2.61
CA HIS A 210 -11.03 3.47 1.65
C HIS A 210 -11.18 2.16 2.41
N THR A 211 -12.34 1.99 3.04
CA THR A 211 -12.67 0.83 3.86
C THR A 211 -13.95 0.20 3.37
N ALA A 212 -13.95 -1.12 3.32
CA ALA A 212 -15.15 -1.90 3.10
C ALA A 212 -15.16 -3.07 4.09
N THR A 213 -16.34 -3.29 4.68
CA THR A 213 -16.63 -4.40 5.58
C THR A 213 -17.63 -5.31 4.87
N TRP A 214 -17.29 -6.59 4.77
CA TRP A 214 -18.15 -7.62 4.19
C TRP A 214 -18.56 -8.64 5.24
N THR A 215 -19.73 -9.22 5.04
CA THR A 215 -20.12 -10.49 5.64
C THR A 215 -20.14 -11.59 4.59
N ALA A 216 -19.46 -12.68 4.91
CA ALA A 216 -19.53 -13.92 4.14
C ALA A 216 -20.18 -15.01 4.99
N SER A 217 -21.08 -15.78 4.39
CA SER A 217 -21.63 -16.99 5.01
C SER A 217 -20.59 -18.10 4.97
N ARG A 218 -20.37 -18.80 6.09
CA ARG A 218 -19.45 -19.95 6.18
C ARG A 218 -19.78 -21.08 5.21
N HIS A 219 -21.01 -21.17 4.75
CA HIS A 219 -21.50 -22.24 3.88
C HIS A 219 -21.45 -21.89 2.38
N GLY A 220 -20.70 -20.85 1.99
CA GLY A 220 -20.51 -20.49 0.58
C GLY A 220 -21.67 -19.68 -0.02
N GLY A 221 -22.29 -18.81 0.77
CA GLY A 221 -23.32 -17.87 0.30
C GLY A 221 -22.75 -16.55 -0.25
N ASP A 222 -23.64 -15.71 -0.77
CA ASP A 222 -23.28 -14.38 -1.29
C ASP A 222 -22.54 -13.54 -0.25
N THR A 223 -21.46 -12.90 -0.69
CA THR A 223 -20.73 -11.92 0.13
C THR A 223 -21.47 -10.60 0.05
N THR A 224 -21.96 -10.12 1.20
CA THR A 224 -22.69 -8.85 1.27
C THR A 224 -21.80 -7.77 1.87
N VAL A 225 -21.81 -6.58 1.26
CA VAL A 225 -21.12 -5.41 1.80
C VAL A 225 -21.99 -4.83 2.92
N GLN A 226 -21.46 -4.77 4.15
CA GLN A 226 -22.19 -4.22 5.30
C GLN A 226 -21.98 -2.71 5.44
N GLU A 227 -20.73 -2.27 5.33
CA GLU A 227 -20.36 -0.88 5.59
C GLU A 227 -19.22 -0.49 4.66
N THR A 228 -19.28 0.73 4.14
CA THR A 228 -18.21 1.30 3.33
C THR A 228 -17.93 2.74 3.77
N ALA A 229 -16.65 3.10 3.75
CA ALA A 229 -16.23 4.49 3.79
C ALA A 229 -15.30 4.71 2.60
N PHE A 230 -15.78 5.50 1.64
CA PHE A 230 -15.07 5.85 0.43
C PHE A 230 -14.99 7.37 0.27
N PRO A 231 -14.08 7.87 -0.59
CA PRO A 231 -14.05 9.28 -0.95
C PRO A 231 -15.40 9.75 -1.49
N THR A 232 -15.74 11.02 -1.24
CA THR A 232 -16.99 11.62 -1.74
C THR A 232 -17.04 11.68 -3.27
N ASP A 233 -18.21 12.00 -3.80
CA ASP A 233 -18.40 12.24 -5.24
C ASP A 233 -17.44 13.31 -5.77
N HIS A 234 -17.35 14.47 -5.11
CA HIS A 234 -16.45 15.56 -5.47
C HIS A 234 -14.98 15.14 -5.43
N GLN A 235 -14.57 14.43 -4.37
CA GLN A 235 -13.20 13.92 -4.25
C GLN A 235 -12.87 12.94 -5.37
N SER A 236 -13.78 12.02 -5.67
CA SER A 236 -13.61 11.05 -6.75
C SER A 236 -13.54 11.72 -8.12
N GLN A 237 -14.46 12.63 -8.42
CA GLN A 237 -14.48 13.38 -9.69
C GLN A 237 -13.18 14.14 -9.94
N ALA A 238 -12.57 14.69 -8.88
CA ALA A 238 -11.31 15.43 -8.98
C ALA A 238 -10.12 14.59 -9.49
N VAL A 239 -10.18 13.26 -9.39
CA VAL A 239 -9.08 12.35 -9.81
C VAL A 239 -9.38 11.51 -11.05
N LEU A 240 -10.65 11.31 -11.41
CA LEU A 240 -11.02 10.42 -12.52
C LEU A 240 -10.38 10.80 -13.85
N ALA A 241 -10.27 12.10 -14.15
CA ALA A 241 -9.60 12.57 -15.37
C ALA A 241 -8.11 12.19 -15.39
N TYR A 242 -7.42 12.25 -14.26
CA TYR A 242 -6.01 11.85 -14.15
C TYR A 242 -5.83 10.34 -14.33
N PHE A 243 -6.68 9.52 -13.71
CA PHE A 243 -6.65 8.08 -13.93
C PHE A 243 -6.90 7.70 -15.39
N ARG A 244 -7.90 8.32 -16.03
CA ARG A 244 -8.15 8.14 -17.47
C ARG A 244 -6.91 8.44 -18.31
N GLN A 245 -6.20 9.53 -18.02
CA GLN A 245 -4.98 9.88 -18.77
C GLN A 245 -3.91 8.77 -18.69
N LEU A 246 -3.78 8.08 -17.55
CA LEU A 246 -2.78 7.02 -17.37
C LEU A 246 -2.94 5.87 -18.37
N HIS A 247 -4.17 5.41 -18.64
CA HIS A 247 -4.39 4.16 -19.37
C HIS A 247 -5.30 4.23 -20.61
N ALA A 248 -6.15 5.27 -20.76
CA ALA A 248 -7.13 5.35 -21.86
C ALA A 248 -6.46 5.76 -23.19
N LYS A 249 -7.10 6.62 -23.99
CA LYS A 249 -6.57 7.05 -25.30
C LYS A 249 -5.19 7.70 -25.18
N ASP A 250 -4.94 8.41 -24.08
CA ASP A 250 -3.69 9.12 -23.84
C ASP A 250 -2.51 8.16 -23.60
N LYS A 251 -2.77 6.99 -22.98
CA LYS A 251 -1.76 5.99 -22.61
C LYS A 251 -0.52 6.62 -21.93
N LEU A 252 -0.75 7.62 -21.07
CA LEU A 252 0.32 8.47 -20.54
C LEU A 252 1.39 7.66 -19.80
N PHE A 253 0.99 6.67 -19.00
CA PHE A 253 1.92 5.83 -18.26
C PHE A 253 2.84 5.04 -19.21
N ALA A 254 2.26 4.36 -20.21
CA ALA A 254 3.03 3.58 -21.18
C ALA A 254 3.97 4.47 -22.00
N LYS A 255 3.50 5.62 -22.49
CA LYS A 255 4.32 6.57 -23.25
C LYS A 255 5.46 7.16 -22.44
N ALA A 256 5.23 7.47 -21.15
CA ALA A 256 6.27 7.96 -20.26
C ALA A 256 7.33 6.87 -19.99
N CYS A 257 6.90 5.62 -19.76
CA CYS A 257 7.81 4.49 -19.62
C CYS A 257 8.62 4.26 -20.90
N GLU A 258 8.00 4.21 -22.07
CA GLU A 258 8.69 4.07 -23.36
C GLU A 258 9.71 5.20 -23.58
N THR A 259 9.30 6.45 -23.31
CA THR A 259 10.19 7.61 -23.37
C THR A 259 11.38 7.42 -22.43
N TYR A 260 11.15 6.99 -21.18
CA TYR A 260 12.23 6.73 -20.23
C TYR A 260 13.16 5.59 -20.69
N LEU A 261 12.59 4.46 -21.14
CA LEU A 261 13.34 3.27 -21.58
C LEU A 261 14.29 3.56 -22.75
N GLU A 262 13.92 4.50 -23.63
CA GLU A 262 14.76 4.96 -24.72
C GLU A 262 16.00 5.76 -24.28
N HIS A 263 15.99 6.37 -23.10
CA HIS A 263 17.06 7.26 -22.62
C HIS A 263 17.74 6.80 -21.34
N VAL A 264 17.20 5.84 -20.58
CA VAL A 264 17.89 5.32 -19.40
C VAL A 264 19.18 4.58 -19.80
N GLY A 265 20.30 4.96 -19.20
CA GLY A 265 21.61 4.35 -19.45
C GLY A 265 21.87 3.06 -18.69
N ASP A 266 21.21 2.84 -17.55
CA ASP A 266 21.35 1.62 -16.76
C ASP A 266 20.36 0.52 -17.22
N GLN A 267 20.91 -0.63 -17.60
CA GLN A 267 20.15 -1.76 -18.13
C GLN A 267 19.25 -2.42 -17.06
N ARG A 268 19.65 -2.42 -15.79
CA ARG A 268 18.86 -2.98 -14.69
C ARG A 268 17.60 -2.16 -14.46
N LYS A 269 17.74 -0.83 -14.42
CA LYS A 269 16.59 0.09 -14.37
C LYS A 269 15.66 -0.09 -15.59
N ARG A 270 16.25 -0.27 -16.79
CA ARG A 270 15.49 -0.52 -18.03
C ARG A 270 14.63 -1.77 -17.92
N VAL A 271 15.22 -2.90 -17.51
CA VAL A 271 14.50 -4.18 -17.36
C VAL A 271 13.36 -4.04 -16.35
N TRP A 272 13.62 -3.42 -15.20
CA TRP A 272 12.62 -3.23 -14.15
C TRP A 272 11.45 -2.35 -14.63
N VAL A 273 11.73 -1.16 -15.19
CA VAL A 273 10.65 -0.26 -15.68
C VAL A 273 9.87 -0.90 -16.83
N HIS A 274 10.54 -1.67 -17.70
CA HIS A 274 9.85 -2.43 -18.73
C HIS A 274 8.87 -3.45 -18.14
N HIS A 275 9.29 -4.20 -17.12
CA HIS A 275 8.41 -5.16 -16.45
C HIS A 275 7.21 -4.48 -15.80
N GLU A 276 7.41 -3.42 -15.01
CA GLU A 276 6.29 -2.68 -14.39
C GLU A 276 5.35 -2.09 -15.44
N LYS A 277 5.90 -1.68 -16.59
CA LYS A 277 5.10 -1.23 -17.74
C LYS A 277 4.18 -2.34 -18.25
N GLU A 278 4.70 -3.53 -18.51
CA GLU A 278 3.92 -4.67 -18.98
C GLU A 278 2.88 -5.13 -17.93
N GLN A 279 3.25 -5.13 -16.64
CA GLN A 279 2.32 -5.43 -15.54
C GLN A 279 1.13 -4.46 -15.53
N PHE A 280 1.37 -3.16 -15.66
CA PHE A 280 0.30 -2.17 -15.72
C PHE A 280 -0.61 -2.37 -16.93
N VAL A 281 -0.03 -2.63 -18.11
CA VAL A 281 -0.81 -2.85 -19.34
C VAL A 281 -1.70 -4.08 -19.18
N ALA A 282 -1.16 -5.20 -18.68
CA ALA A 282 -1.93 -6.40 -18.40
C ALA A 282 -3.01 -6.17 -17.33
N LEU A 283 -2.69 -5.44 -16.26
CA LEU A 283 -3.61 -5.11 -15.18
C LEU A 283 -4.82 -4.33 -15.68
N VAL A 284 -4.61 -3.30 -16.52
CA VAL A 284 -5.70 -2.44 -17.04
C VAL A 284 -6.77 -3.25 -17.77
N ASP A 285 -6.36 -4.28 -18.51
CA ASP A 285 -7.25 -5.12 -19.32
C ASP A 285 -7.64 -6.43 -18.61
N SER A 286 -7.35 -6.56 -17.31
CA SER A 286 -7.76 -7.70 -16.48
C SER A 286 -9.00 -7.40 -15.63
N PRO A 287 -9.78 -8.42 -15.22
CA PRO A 287 -10.89 -8.26 -14.29
C PRO A 287 -10.44 -7.83 -12.88
N PRO A 288 -11.22 -7.00 -12.16
CA PRO A 288 -10.86 -6.46 -10.85
C PRO A 288 -10.90 -7.50 -9.72
N ALA A 289 -9.92 -8.40 -9.64
CA ALA A 289 -9.85 -9.37 -8.54
C ALA A 289 -9.63 -8.72 -7.15
N PRO A 290 -10.27 -9.23 -6.08
CA PRO A 290 -11.13 -10.43 -6.02
C PRO A 290 -12.60 -10.18 -6.38
N TYR A 291 -12.95 -8.98 -6.88
CA TYR A 291 -14.33 -8.60 -7.17
C TYR A 291 -14.81 -9.13 -8.52
N ASP A 292 -16.01 -9.68 -8.52
CA ASP A 292 -16.74 -9.96 -9.76
C ASP A 292 -17.45 -8.69 -10.25
N ALA A 293 -17.03 -8.21 -11.42
CA ALA A 293 -17.62 -7.06 -12.09
C ALA A 293 -18.39 -7.46 -13.37
N GLY A 294 -19.00 -8.66 -13.37
CA GLY A 294 -19.75 -9.16 -14.52
C GLY A 294 -18.87 -9.37 -15.74
N GLY A 295 -17.64 -9.84 -15.52
CA GLY A 295 -16.61 -10.00 -16.56
C GLY A 295 -16.00 -8.69 -17.08
N ALA A 296 -16.37 -7.53 -16.54
CA ALA A 296 -15.76 -6.26 -16.94
C ALA A 296 -14.29 -6.18 -16.55
N THR A 297 -13.45 -5.64 -17.45
CA THR A 297 -12.05 -5.31 -17.13
C THR A 297 -11.97 -4.05 -16.27
N ARG A 298 -10.84 -3.82 -15.58
CA ARG A 298 -10.62 -2.56 -14.83
C ARG A 298 -10.82 -1.31 -15.69
N ARG A 299 -10.38 -1.35 -16.96
CA ARG A 299 -10.64 -0.29 -17.95
C ARG A 299 -12.13 -0.05 -18.12
N GLN A 300 -12.90 -1.11 -18.35
CA GLN A 300 -14.35 -1.02 -18.56
C GLN A 300 -15.07 -0.56 -17.30
N VAL A 301 -14.64 -0.98 -16.11
CA VAL A 301 -15.15 -0.45 -14.84
C VAL A 301 -15.00 1.06 -14.80
N LEU A 302 -13.81 1.60 -15.07
CA LEU A 302 -13.65 3.05 -15.05
C LEU A 302 -14.54 3.75 -16.10
N GLN A 303 -14.68 3.17 -17.30
CA GLN A 303 -15.55 3.72 -18.35
C GLN A 303 -17.03 3.73 -17.94
N MET A 304 -17.53 2.65 -17.33
CA MET A 304 -18.89 2.56 -16.79
C MET A 304 -19.18 3.73 -15.84
N TYR A 305 -18.25 4.07 -14.95
CA TYR A 305 -18.42 5.21 -14.04
C TYR A 305 -18.26 6.57 -14.72
N MET A 306 -17.26 6.74 -15.57
CA MET A 306 -17.00 8.05 -16.19
C MET A 306 -18.09 8.44 -17.20
N TYR A 307 -18.64 7.47 -17.94
CA TYR A 307 -19.63 7.72 -18.98
C TYR A 307 -21.05 7.34 -18.55
N GLY A 308 -21.23 6.20 -17.89
CA GLY A 308 -22.55 5.74 -17.45
C GLY A 308 -23.16 6.58 -16.32
N ALA A 309 -22.35 7.17 -15.44
CA ALA A 309 -22.83 8.14 -14.46
C ALA A 309 -22.92 9.58 -15.00
N GLY A 310 -22.67 9.80 -16.30
CA GLY A 310 -22.77 11.12 -16.93
C GLY A 310 -21.68 12.13 -16.52
N LEU A 311 -20.58 11.67 -15.91
CA LEU A 311 -19.49 12.56 -15.47
C LEU A 311 -18.73 13.19 -16.64
N LEU A 312 -18.63 12.45 -17.75
CA LEU A 312 -18.09 12.92 -19.02
C LEU A 312 -19.07 12.61 -20.14
N HIS A 313 -19.15 13.52 -21.11
CA HIS A 313 -19.91 13.26 -22.33
C HIS A 313 -19.38 12.02 -23.04
N SER A 314 -20.24 11.02 -23.21
CA SER A 314 -20.01 9.92 -24.16
C SER A 314 -20.52 10.34 -25.54
N SER A 315 -19.85 9.88 -26.59
CA SER A 315 -20.52 9.73 -27.88
C SER A 315 -21.62 8.67 -27.68
N ALA A 316 -22.84 8.95 -28.13
CA ALA A 316 -24.11 8.30 -27.76
C ALA A 316 -24.25 6.76 -27.88
N ASP A 317 -23.17 6.01 -28.16
CA ASP A 317 -23.19 4.57 -28.51
C ASP A 317 -22.70 3.63 -27.38
N TYR A 318 -22.29 4.15 -26.23
CA TYR A 318 -21.73 3.32 -25.16
C TYR A 318 -22.82 2.95 -24.15
N GLY A 319 -23.32 1.72 -24.18
CA GLY A 319 -24.23 1.13 -23.19
C GLY A 319 -23.62 0.95 -21.79
N ASP A 320 -22.67 1.81 -21.43
CA ASP A 320 -21.96 1.88 -20.16
C ASP A 320 -22.91 2.26 -19.01
N ASP A 321 -23.95 3.06 -19.31
CA ASP A 321 -25.05 3.38 -18.40
C ASP A 321 -25.81 2.12 -17.99
N LYS A 322 -26.21 1.29 -18.97
CA LYS A 322 -26.94 0.04 -18.73
C LYS A 322 -26.09 -0.95 -17.94
N ARG A 323 -24.80 -1.07 -18.26
CA ARG A 323 -23.87 -1.95 -17.54
C ARG A 323 -23.65 -1.50 -16.10
N LEU A 324 -23.54 -0.19 -15.86
CA LEU A 324 -23.43 0.35 -14.50
C LEU A 324 -24.71 0.11 -13.71
N SER A 325 -25.88 0.41 -14.29
CA SER A 325 -27.18 0.14 -13.68
C SER A 325 -27.34 -1.34 -13.34
N GLN A 326 -26.99 -2.24 -14.27
CA GLN A 326 -27.03 -3.68 -14.04
C GLN A 326 -26.12 -4.10 -12.88
N LEU A 327 -24.88 -3.62 -12.81
CA LEU A 327 -23.97 -3.93 -11.70
C LEU A 327 -24.54 -3.46 -10.35
N ILE A 328 -25.17 -2.28 -10.32
CA ILE A 328 -25.81 -1.73 -9.13
C ILE A 328 -27.06 -2.53 -8.74
N GLU A 329 -27.89 -2.91 -9.71
CA GLU A 329 -29.09 -3.71 -9.48
C GLU A 329 -28.75 -5.11 -8.95
N GLU A 330 -27.73 -5.76 -9.51
CA GLU A 330 -27.33 -7.13 -9.14
C GLU A 330 -26.53 -7.19 -7.84
N ARG A 331 -25.64 -6.22 -7.58
CA ARG A 331 -24.67 -6.29 -6.47
C ARG A 331 -24.77 -5.16 -5.45
N GLY A 332 -25.56 -4.12 -5.74
CA GLY A 332 -25.75 -2.95 -4.89
C GLY A 332 -24.71 -1.85 -5.09
N HIS A 333 -25.08 -0.62 -4.71
CA HIS A 333 -24.24 0.58 -4.84
C HIS A 333 -22.89 0.47 -4.12
N ALA A 334 -22.90 -0.01 -2.88
CA ALA A 334 -21.69 -0.10 -2.05
C ALA A 334 -20.64 -1.04 -2.66
N TYR A 335 -21.09 -2.17 -3.21
CA TYR A 335 -20.23 -3.10 -3.94
C TYR A 335 -19.66 -2.44 -5.18
N ALA A 336 -20.50 -1.83 -6.01
CA ALA A 336 -20.07 -1.17 -7.23
C ALA A 336 -18.98 -0.11 -6.93
N LEU A 337 -19.16 0.74 -5.92
CA LEU A 337 -18.18 1.75 -5.49
C LEU A 337 -16.88 1.14 -4.97
N THR A 338 -16.97 -0.01 -4.30
CA THR A 338 -15.80 -0.78 -3.86
C THR A 338 -14.97 -1.24 -5.04
N VAL A 339 -15.61 -1.79 -6.07
CA VAL A 339 -14.93 -2.24 -7.30
C VAL A 339 -14.23 -1.06 -7.98
N LEU A 340 -14.91 0.08 -8.13
CA LEU A 340 -14.30 1.29 -8.71
C LEU A 340 -13.04 1.71 -7.94
N ASN A 341 -13.16 1.89 -6.63
CA ASN A 341 -12.05 2.35 -5.81
C ASN A 341 -10.88 1.35 -5.80
N SER A 342 -11.16 0.05 -5.85
CA SER A 342 -10.13 -0.97 -6.02
C SER A 342 -9.37 -0.80 -7.34
N CYS A 343 -10.08 -0.58 -8.45
CA CYS A 343 -9.45 -0.33 -9.75
C CYS A 343 -8.54 0.91 -9.72
N LEU A 344 -9.02 2.01 -9.15
CA LEU A 344 -8.26 3.26 -9.02
C LEU A 344 -7.00 3.07 -8.17
N MET A 345 -7.13 2.38 -7.04
CA MET A 345 -6.01 2.06 -6.17
C MET A 345 -4.98 1.15 -6.83
N ASP A 346 -5.41 0.17 -7.62
CA ASP A 346 -4.52 -0.69 -8.40
C ASP A 346 -3.74 0.11 -9.45
N PHE A 347 -4.41 1.01 -10.19
CA PHE A 347 -3.75 1.89 -11.16
C PHE A 347 -2.72 2.80 -10.49
N LEU A 348 -3.10 3.42 -9.36
CA LEU A 348 -2.19 4.28 -8.61
C LEU A 348 -1.01 3.48 -8.07
N ARG A 349 -1.22 2.27 -7.54
CA ARG A 349 -0.16 1.43 -6.98
C ARG A 349 0.93 1.16 -8.02
N CYS A 350 0.57 0.79 -9.24
CA CYS A 350 1.52 0.58 -10.32
C CYS A 350 2.21 1.88 -10.75
N ALA A 351 1.46 2.96 -10.95
CA ALA A 351 2.02 4.24 -11.37
C ALA A 351 2.99 4.82 -10.33
N ALA A 352 2.63 4.73 -9.04
CA ALA A 352 3.41 5.20 -7.91
C ALA A 352 4.72 4.44 -7.71
N LYS A 353 4.82 3.17 -8.13
CA LYS A 353 6.09 2.42 -8.11
C LYS A 353 7.09 2.99 -9.10
N VAL A 354 6.66 3.28 -10.33
CA VAL A 354 7.55 3.74 -11.40
C VAL A 354 7.90 5.23 -11.25
N TYR A 355 6.99 6.02 -10.69
CA TYR A 355 7.15 7.46 -10.47
C TYR A 355 8.51 7.89 -9.88
N PRO A 356 8.94 7.42 -8.70
CA PRO A 356 10.17 7.91 -8.08
C PRO A 356 11.42 7.51 -8.89
N VAL A 357 11.40 6.35 -9.55
CA VAL A 357 12.51 5.86 -10.39
C VAL A 357 12.70 6.77 -11.60
N ILE A 358 11.62 7.05 -12.34
CA ILE A 358 11.68 7.96 -13.50
C ILE A 358 12.04 9.38 -13.04
N ARG A 359 11.47 9.85 -11.92
CA ARG A 359 11.72 11.20 -11.38
C ARG A 359 13.20 11.43 -11.07
N GLN A 360 13.85 10.50 -10.35
CA GLN A 360 15.26 10.61 -9.96
C GLN A 360 16.18 10.83 -11.18
N ASP A 361 16.00 10.01 -12.22
CA ASP A 361 16.81 10.11 -13.43
C ASP A 361 16.43 11.34 -14.27
N TYR A 362 15.13 11.62 -14.43
CA TYR A 362 14.64 12.77 -15.19
C TYR A 362 15.16 14.11 -14.63
N GLU A 363 15.07 14.29 -13.31
CA GLU A 363 15.58 15.48 -12.64
C GLU A 363 17.09 15.62 -12.83
N HIS A 364 17.85 14.52 -12.75
CA HIS A 364 19.29 14.52 -13.02
C HIS A 364 19.59 14.87 -14.49
N TRP A 365 18.85 14.34 -15.45
CA TRP A 365 19.05 14.62 -16.87
C TRP A 365 18.84 16.10 -17.22
N VAL A 366 17.78 16.71 -16.67
CA VAL A 366 17.48 18.12 -16.91
C VAL A 366 18.48 19.02 -16.16
N SER A 367 18.70 18.79 -14.87
CA SER A 367 19.51 19.67 -14.02
C SER A 367 21.02 19.54 -14.27
N THR A 368 21.52 18.33 -14.50
CA THR A 368 22.96 18.05 -14.53
C THR A 368 23.49 17.89 -15.95
N GLN A 369 22.72 17.27 -16.85
CA GLN A 369 23.16 17.03 -18.24
C GLN A 369 22.64 18.08 -19.23
N GLY A 370 21.84 19.03 -18.76
CA GLY A 370 21.30 20.10 -19.59
C GLY A 370 20.34 19.61 -20.68
N LEU A 371 19.67 18.46 -20.46
CA LEU A 371 18.63 18.03 -21.38
C LEU A 371 17.48 19.03 -21.39
N THR A 372 16.89 19.26 -22.56
CA THR A 372 15.84 20.26 -22.75
C THR A 372 14.70 20.06 -21.75
N PRO A 373 14.36 21.09 -20.93
CA PRO A 373 13.31 20.99 -19.93
C PRO A 373 11.91 20.94 -20.57
N PRO A 374 10.87 20.59 -19.81
CA PRO A 374 9.50 20.67 -20.30
C PRO A 374 9.12 22.14 -20.48
N THR A 375 8.34 22.44 -21.52
CA THR A 375 7.78 23.79 -21.75
C THR A 375 6.38 23.95 -21.20
N ARG A 376 5.73 22.84 -20.82
CA ARG A 376 4.41 22.85 -20.21
C ARG A 376 4.49 23.50 -18.83
N GLN A 377 3.65 24.49 -18.59
CA GLN A 377 3.44 25.01 -17.25
C GLN A 377 2.65 24.00 -16.41
N SER A 378 3.13 23.70 -15.21
CA SER A 378 2.33 22.91 -14.27
C SER A 378 1.07 23.69 -13.93
N ILE A 379 -0.04 22.98 -13.80
CA ILE A 379 -1.29 23.59 -13.32
C ILE A 379 -1.07 24.13 -11.89
N LYS A 380 -0.17 23.56 -11.09
CA LYS A 380 0.14 24.08 -9.74
C LYS A 380 0.73 25.48 -9.83
N ASP A 381 1.64 25.69 -10.78
CA ASP A 381 2.34 26.96 -10.96
C ASP A 381 1.42 28.05 -11.54
N LEU A 382 0.44 27.67 -12.36
CA LEU A 382 -0.60 28.59 -12.85
C LEU A 382 -1.37 29.27 -11.71
N PHE A 383 -1.66 28.54 -10.63
CA PHE A 383 -2.45 29.06 -9.50
C PHE A 383 -1.60 29.63 -8.34
N ARG A 384 -0.31 29.28 -8.25
CA ARG A 384 0.60 29.86 -7.23
C ARG A 384 0.72 31.38 -7.38
N ASN A 385 0.77 31.89 -8.60
CA ASN A 385 0.99 33.31 -8.88
C ASN A 385 -0.22 34.21 -8.55
N ILE A 386 -1.37 33.64 -8.22
CA ILE A 386 -2.60 34.39 -7.87
C ILE A 386 -2.70 34.60 -6.35
N SER A 387 -2.00 33.78 -5.54
CA SER A 387 -2.24 33.69 -4.09
C SER A 387 -1.38 34.62 -3.22
N THR A 388 -0.48 35.41 -3.82
CA THR A 388 0.25 36.47 -3.13
C THR A 388 -0.16 37.83 -3.69
N PRO A 389 -1.15 38.52 -3.10
CA PRO A 389 -1.28 39.94 -3.36
C PRO A 389 0.04 40.61 -2.95
N PRO A 390 0.58 41.53 -3.76
CA PRO A 390 1.68 42.35 -3.30
C PRO A 390 1.17 43.10 -2.07
N CYS A 391 1.74 42.81 -0.89
CA CYS A 391 1.68 43.72 0.24
C CYS A 391 2.43 44.98 -0.18
N ASN A 392 1.79 45.83 -0.99
CA ASN A 392 2.12 47.23 -1.10
C ASN A 392 1.72 47.84 0.24
N GLY A 393 2.57 47.61 1.26
CA GLY A 393 2.64 48.46 2.42
C GLY A 393 3.06 49.84 1.93
N GLY A 394 2.10 50.63 1.48
CA GLY A 394 2.27 52.07 1.43
C GLY A 394 2.62 52.51 2.83
N GLU A 395 3.83 53.02 3.00
CA GLU A 395 4.21 53.75 4.20
C GLU A 395 3.16 54.84 4.45
N PRO A 396 2.58 54.95 5.66
CA PRO A 396 1.75 56.08 5.99
C PRO A 396 2.64 57.33 5.99
N SER A 397 2.42 58.21 5.02
CA SER A 397 3.00 59.55 5.01
C SER A 397 2.51 60.32 6.23
N THR A 398 3.46 60.71 7.08
CA THR A 398 3.28 61.63 8.21
C THR A 398 3.03 63.06 7.77
#